data_AF-A0A5B6WW36-F1
#
_entry.id   AF-A0A5B6WW36-F1
#
_cell.length_a   1.000
_cell.length_b   1.000
_cell.length_c   1.000
_cell.angle_alpha   90.00
_cell.angle_beta   90.00
_cell.angle_gamma   90.00
#
_symmetry.space_group_name_H-M   'P 1'
#
loop_
_entity.id
_entity.type
_entity.pdbx_description
1 polymer ?
#
loop_
_entity_poly.entity_id
_entity_poly.type
_entity_poly.pdbx_seq_one_letter_code
_entity_poly.pdbx_strand_id
1 'polypeptide(L)'
;MEKVRRRCGFVNGIEIEAERSRGGLCMAWNGEISVNLRSFSTWHIDFLIKENDVDEVWRYTGLRLAHKIDYPWLVEGDFNEILYSFEKSGGVQRDNRRMVAFRETLEDCQLVDIGFSGVWFTWERGNLPETNIRERLDRGVANERWFKLFPLNTMQHLPYLLQTIVLFF
;
A
#
# COMPACT_ATOMS: atom_id res chain seq x y z
N MET A 1 -8.04 -3.56 -15.60
CA MET A 1 -8.38 -3.74 -14.17
C MET A 1 -9.84 -3.36 -13.87
N GLU A 2 -10.54 -2.69 -14.79
CA GLU A 2 -11.92 -2.23 -14.59
C GLU A 2 -12.93 -3.30 -14.13
N LYS A 3 -12.95 -4.48 -14.76
CA LYS A 3 -13.86 -5.58 -14.38
C LYS A 3 -13.65 -6.03 -12.93
N VAL A 4 -12.40 -6.03 -12.49
CA VAL A 4 -12.02 -6.40 -11.13
C VAL A 4 -12.45 -5.30 -10.16
N ARG A 5 -12.10 -4.05 -10.46
CA ARG A 5 -12.49 -2.86 -9.70
C ARG A 5 -14.00 -2.81 -9.44
N ARG A 6 -14.80 -3.01 -10.49
CA ARG A 6 -16.27 -3.05 -10.39
C ARG A 6 -16.78 -4.25 -9.59
N ARG A 7 -16.14 -5.43 -9.69
CA ARG A 7 -16.48 -6.60 -8.85
C ARG A 7 -16.19 -6.36 -7.37
N CYS A 8 -15.21 -5.53 -7.06
CA CYS A 8 -14.91 -5.08 -5.70
C CYS A 8 -15.83 -3.94 -5.22
N GLY A 9 -16.81 -3.52 -6.02
CA GLY A 9 -17.80 -2.51 -5.62
C GLY A 9 -17.34 -1.07 -5.79
N PHE A 10 -16.23 -0.81 -6.50
CA PHE A 10 -15.74 0.55 -6.73
C PHE A 10 -16.26 1.15 -8.03
N VAL A 11 -16.88 2.32 -7.94
CA VAL A 11 -17.46 3.05 -9.07
C VAL A 11 -16.38 3.81 -9.84
N ASN A 12 -15.43 4.42 -9.13
CA ASN A 12 -14.38 5.25 -9.70
C ASN A 12 -13.01 4.54 -9.64
N GLY A 13 -12.09 4.92 -10.52
CA GLY A 13 -10.72 4.45 -10.47
C GLY A 13 -9.82 4.98 -11.57
N ILE A 14 -8.51 4.94 -11.31
CA ILE A 14 -7.43 5.22 -12.26
C ILE A 14 -6.62 3.94 -12.41
N GLU A 15 -6.34 3.58 -13.66
CA GLU A 15 -5.59 2.38 -14.02
C GLU A 15 -4.32 2.80 -14.75
N ILE A 16 -3.17 2.34 -14.26
CA ILE A 16 -1.90 2.44 -14.96
C ILE A 16 -1.59 1.07 -15.52
N GLU A 17 -1.61 0.98 -16.84
CA GLU A 17 -1.26 -0.23 -17.55
C GLU A 17 0.20 -0.59 -17.30
N ALA A 18 0.43 -1.88 -17.15
CA ALA A 18 1.77 -2.40 -17.08
C ALA A 18 2.47 -2.29 -18.42
N GLU A 19 3.67 -1.71 -18.48
CA GLU A 19 4.46 -1.73 -19.71
C GLU A 19 5.03 -3.14 -20.04
N ARG A 20 4.93 -4.14 -19.14
CA ARG A 20 5.47 -5.52 -19.29
C ARG A 20 4.72 -6.58 -18.44
N SER A 21 5.36 -7.70 -18.11
CA SER A 21 4.82 -8.86 -17.35
C SER A 21 4.58 -8.64 -15.85
N ARG A 22 4.62 -7.41 -15.36
CA ARG A 22 4.42 -7.08 -13.93
C ARG A 22 3.04 -6.43 -13.83
N GLY A 23 2.19 -6.84 -12.88
CA GLY A 23 0.79 -6.38 -12.81
C GLY A 23 0.64 -4.85 -12.91
N GLY A 24 -0.46 -4.40 -13.52
CA GLY A 24 -0.80 -2.97 -13.60
C GLY A 24 -1.24 -2.43 -12.24
N LEU A 25 -1.11 -1.12 -12.04
CA LEU A 25 -1.47 -0.47 -10.79
C LEU A 25 -2.86 0.14 -10.90
N CYS A 26 -3.73 -0.07 -9.92
CA CYS A 26 -5.08 0.46 -9.92
C CYS A 26 -5.36 1.17 -8.60
N MET A 27 -5.75 2.44 -8.69
CA MET A 27 -6.40 3.15 -7.59
C MET A 27 -7.90 3.12 -7.83
N ALA A 28 -8.68 2.74 -6.82
CA ALA A 28 -10.13 2.61 -6.92
C ALA A 28 -10.79 3.25 -5.69
N TRP A 29 -11.95 3.88 -5.88
CA TRP A 29 -12.65 4.55 -4.79
C TRP A 29 -14.15 4.67 -5.07
N ASN A 30 -14.89 4.99 -4.02
CA ASN A 30 -16.30 5.34 -4.05
C ASN A 30 -16.50 6.78 -3.59
N GLY A 31 -17.67 7.35 -3.87
CA GLY A 31 -17.99 8.73 -3.50
C GLY A 31 -17.39 9.80 -4.40
N GLU A 32 -17.65 11.05 -4.03
CA GLU A 32 -17.21 12.25 -4.73
C GLU A 32 -15.91 12.77 -4.09
N ILE A 33 -14.78 12.23 -4.54
CA ILE A 33 -13.45 12.75 -4.21
C ILE A 33 -12.80 13.31 -5.46
N SER A 34 -12.07 14.42 -5.31
CA SER A 34 -11.23 14.98 -6.37
C SER A 34 -9.84 14.35 -6.30
N VAL A 35 -9.47 13.61 -7.34
CA VAL A 35 -8.16 12.96 -7.45
C VAL A 35 -7.35 13.68 -8.53
N ASN A 36 -6.22 14.26 -8.14
CA ASN A 36 -5.31 14.96 -9.04
C ASN A 36 -3.98 14.19 -9.13
N LEU A 37 -3.63 13.72 -10.33
CA LEU A 37 -2.36 13.04 -10.59
C LEU A 37 -1.20 14.03 -10.46
N ARG A 38 -0.32 13.80 -9.48
CA ARG A 38 0.88 14.61 -9.24
C ARG A 38 2.08 14.10 -10.05
N SER A 39 2.32 12.78 -10.02
CA SER A 39 3.35 12.15 -10.84
C SER A 39 3.12 10.64 -10.94
N PHE A 40 3.68 9.99 -11.95
CA PHE A 40 3.70 8.54 -12.06
C PHE A 40 4.95 8.06 -12.80
N SER A 41 5.28 6.79 -12.63
CA SER A 41 6.25 6.06 -13.43
C SER A 41 5.88 4.58 -13.46
N THR A 42 6.73 3.75 -14.09
CA THR A 42 6.63 2.29 -14.03
C THR A 42 6.65 1.74 -12.59
N TRP A 43 7.12 2.51 -11.61
CA TRP A 43 7.34 2.05 -10.23
C TRP A 43 6.61 2.85 -9.17
N HIS A 44 5.87 3.91 -9.54
CA HIS A 44 5.15 4.72 -8.57
C HIS A 44 3.94 5.44 -9.18
N ILE A 45 2.96 5.72 -8.33
CA ILE A 45 1.89 6.69 -8.57
C ILE A 45 1.80 7.64 -7.40
N ASP A 46 1.50 8.89 -7.68
CA ASP A 46 1.41 9.92 -6.67
C ASP A 46 0.23 10.83 -6.98
N PHE A 47 -0.70 10.93 -6.03
CA PHE A 47 -1.95 11.66 -6.15
C PHE A 47 -2.10 12.69 -5.04
N LEU A 48 -2.73 13.81 -5.37
CA LEU A 48 -3.31 14.74 -4.40
C LEU A 48 -4.82 14.53 -4.38
N ILE A 49 -5.36 14.26 -3.21
CA ILE A 49 -6.75 13.89 -3.00
C ILE A 49 -7.41 14.94 -2.13
N LYS A 50 -8.60 15.38 -2.56
CA LYS A 50 -9.47 16.28 -1.81
C LYS A 50 -10.84 15.63 -1.68
N GLU A 51 -11.25 15.39 -0.45
CA GLU A 51 -12.57 14.86 -0.11
C GLU A 51 -13.47 16.02 0.31
N ASN A 52 -14.77 15.90 0.08
CA ASN A 52 -15.73 16.96 0.41
C ASN A 52 -15.78 17.23 1.92
N ASP A 53 -15.64 16.19 2.74
CA ASP A 53 -15.75 16.25 4.21
C ASP A 53 -14.39 16.47 4.92
N VAL A 54 -13.30 16.61 4.16
CA VAL A 54 -11.95 16.83 4.69
C VAL A 54 -11.43 18.17 4.20
N ASP A 55 -11.17 19.10 5.11
CA ASP A 55 -10.76 20.48 4.76
C ASP A 55 -9.39 20.55 4.08
N GLU A 56 -8.51 19.58 4.33
CA GLU A 56 -7.14 19.57 3.80
C GLU A 56 -6.99 18.64 2.58
N VAL A 57 -6.12 19.01 1.65
CA VAL A 57 -5.68 18.09 0.59
C VAL A 57 -4.63 17.15 1.17
N TRP A 58 -4.80 15.86 0.95
CA TRP A 58 -3.84 14.84 1.37
C TRP A 58 -3.20 14.15 0.18
N ARG A 59 -2.05 13.53 0.41
CA ARG A 59 -1.23 12.89 -0.59
C ARG A 59 -1.33 11.38 -0.45
N TYR A 60 -1.52 10.71 -1.57
CA TYR A 60 -1.39 9.27 -1.67
C TYR A 60 -0.21 8.93 -2.58
N THR A 61 0.65 8.01 -2.16
CA THR A 61 1.70 7.46 -3.01
C THR A 61 1.60 5.94 -3.06
N GLY A 62 1.35 5.39 -4.24
CA GLY A 62 1.38 3.96 -4.48
C GLY A 62 2.78 3.57 -4.95
N LEU A 63 3.48 2.76 -4.15
CA LEU A 63 4.86 2.31 -4.37
C LEU A 63 5.91 3.45 -4.38
N ARG A 64 7.04 3.20 -3.67
CA ARG A 64 8.19 4.10 -3.44
C ARG A 64 7.93 5.28 -2.48
N LEU A 65 8.83 5.39 -1.49
CA LEU A 65 8.88 6.51 -0.57
C LEU A 65 9.42 7.77 -1.28
N ALA A 66 8.77 8.90 -1.06
CA ALA A 66 9.21 10.21 -1.52
C ALA A 66 9.89 10.99 -0.38
N HIS A 67 10.98 11.69 -0.67
CA HIS A 67 11.73 12.44 0.34
C HIS A 67 11.05 13.74 0.81
N LYS A 68 9.88 14.09 0.26
CA LYS A 68 9.24 15.39 0.53
C LYS A 68 7.91 15.22 1.26
N ILE A 69 7.93 15.54 2.56
CA ILE A 69 6.80 15.45 3.47
C ILE A 69 6.08 16.80 3.53
N ASP A 70 5.34 17.13 2.46
CA ASP A 70 4.64 18.43 2.37
C ASP A 70 3.16 18.37 2.81
N TYR A 71 2.58 17.17 2.86
CA TYR A 71 1.14 16.93 3.02
C TYR A 71 0.86 15.89 4.11
N PRO A 72 -0.38 15.82 4.64
CA PRO A 72 -0.90 14.57 5.19
C PRO A 72 -0.69 13.48 4.16
N TRP A 73 0.03 12.42 4.49
CA TRP A 73 0.59 11.49 3.50
C TRP A 73 0.37 10.04 3.91
N LEU A 74 -0.18 9.28 2.96
CA LEU A 74 -0.31 7.84 3.03
C LEU A 74 0.45 7.21 1.85
N VAL A 75 1.24 6.20 2.16
CA VAL A 75 1.95 5.37 1.19
C VAL A 75 1.45 3.95 1.32
N GLU A 76 1.04 3.35 0.22
CA GLU A 76 0.61 1.96 0.19
C GLU A 76 1.26 1.18 -0.93
N GLY A 77 1.42 -0.13 -0.72
CA GLY A 77 1.82 -1.08 -1.75
C GLY A 77 2.75 -2.16 -1.24
N ASP A 78 3.34 -2.88 -2.19
CA ASP A 78 4.33 -3.92 -1.96
C ASP A 78 5.72 -3.28 -1.72
N PHE A 79 6.19 -3.30 -0.49
CA PHE A 79 7.52 -2.81 -0.13
C PHE A 79 8.63 -3.85 -0.39
N ASN A 80 8.24 -5.10 -0.65
CA ASN A 80 9.14 -6.24 -0.82
C ASN A 80 10.10 -6.46 0.37
N GLU A 81 9.74 -5.91 1.53
CA GLU A 81 10.47 -5.97 2.80
C GLU A 81 9.52 -6.20 3.96
N ILE A 82 10.05 -6.84 5.01
CA ILE A 82 9.36 -7.06 6.29
C ILE A 82 9.98 -6.15 7.36
N LEU A 83 9.17 -5.69 8.32
CA LEU A 83 9.64 -4.94 9.48
C LEU A 83 10.23 -5.85 10.54
N TYR A 84 9.67 -7.05 10.72
CA TYR A 84 10.07 -7.97 11.78
C TYR A 84 10.11 -9.41 11.30
N SER A 85 10.93 -10.25 11.95
CA SER A 85 11.11 -11.65 11.56
C SER A 85 9.82 -12.47 11.62
N PHE A 86 8.89 -12.14 12.51
CA PHE A 86 7.60 -12.82 12.63
C PHE A 86 6.65 -12.56 11.45
N GLU A 87 6.94 -11.56 10.62
CA GLU A 87 6.19 -11.31 9.37
C GLU A 87 6.59 -12.27 8.25
N LYS A 88 7.48 -13.23 8.53
CA LYS A 88 7.89 -14.30 7.64
C LYS A 88 7.69 -15.67 8.28
N SER A 89 7.19 -16.61 7.50
CA SER A 89 7.09 -18.03 7.85
C SER A 89 7.77 -18.87 6.77
N GLY A 90 8.58 -19.85 7.18
CA GLY A 90 9.27 -20.77 6.27
C GLY A 90 10.46 -20.15 5.53
N GLY A 91 11.24 -21.01 4.88
CA GLY A 91 12.44 -20.61 4.13
C GLY A 91 13.57 -20.03 5.01
N VAL A 92 14.50 -19.33 4.35
CA VAL A 92 15.63 -18.68 5.03
C VAL A 92 15.17 -17.39 5.72
N GLN A 93 15.67 -17.12 6.92
CA GLN A 93 15.35 -15.86 7.61
C GLN A 93 15.82 -14.64 6.82
N ARG A 94 15.03 -13.56 6.86
CA ARG A 94 15.41 -12.29 6.26
C ARG A 94 16.60 -11.71 7.01
N ASP A 95 17.54 -11.11 6.26
CA ASP A 95 18.66 -10.38 6.85
C ASP A 95 18.16 -9.25 7.77
N ASN A 96 18.59 -9.28 9.03
CA ASN A 96 18.23 -8.28 10.01
C ASN A 96 18.66 -6.86 9.59
N ARG A 97 19.75 -6.71 8.84
CA ARG A 97 20.20 -5.41 8.34
C ARG A 97 19.18 -4.77 7.40
N ARG A 98 18.51 -5.58 6.55
CA ARG A 98 17.44 -5.09 5.67
C ARG A 98 16.22 -4.63 6.46
N MET A 99 15.84 -5.38 7.50
CA MET A 99 14.73 -5.00 8.38
C MET A 99 15.02 -3.70 9.16
N VAL A 100 16.26 -3.54 9.66
CA VAL A 100 16.71 -2.31 10.31
C VAL A 100 16.66 -1.13 9.35
N ALA A 101 17.30 -1.25 8.18
CA ALA A 101 17.31 -0.20 7.17
C ALA A 101 15.90 0.20 6.73
N PHE A 102 14.97 -0.77 6.65
CA PHE A 102 13.60 -0.48 6.30
C PHE A 102 12.87 0.32 7.40
N ARG A 103 13.05 -0.04 8.68
CA ARG A 103 12.52 0.74 9.81
C ARG A 103 13.09 2.16 9.85
N GLU A 104 14.40 2.30 9.67
CA GLU A 104 15.07 3.60 9.61
C GLU A 104 14.53 4.45 8.44
N THR A 105 14.28 3.84 7.28
CA THR A 105 13.71 4.57 6.13
C THR A 105 12.30 5.09 6.43
N LEU A 106 11.48 4.31 7.15
CA LEU A 106 10.14 4.76 7.57
C LEU A 106 10.24 5.88 8.61
N GLU A 107 11.17 5.77 9.56
CA GLU A 107 11.44 6.80 10.56
C GLU A 107 11.92 8.12 9.93
N ASP A 108 12.87 8.05 8.99
CA ASP A 108 13.36 9.21 8.22
C ASP A 108 12.24 9.89 7.43
N CYS A 109 11.26 9.11 6.95
CA CYS A 109 10.08 9.61 6.25
C CYS A 109 8.94 10.03 7.19
N GLN A 110 9.10 9.87 8.51
CA GLN A 110 8.05 10.11 9.52
C GLN A 110 6.77 9.31 9.24
N LEU A 111 6.93 8.08 8.77
CA LEU A 111 5.84 7.18 8.40
C LEU A 111 5.74 6.05 9.42
N VAL A 112 4.51 5.73 9.80
CA VAL A 112 4.18 4.66 10.73
C VAL A 112 3.25 3.67 10.03
N ASP A 113 3.48 2.36 10.23
CA ASP A 113 2.56 1.31 9.77
C ASP A 113 1.16 1.57 10.34
N ILE A 114 0.18 1.72 9.45
CA ILE A 114 -1.21 1.97 9.84
C ILE A 114 -1.88 0.74 10.46
N GLY A 115 -1.22 -0.42 10.39
CA GLY A 115 -1.78 -1.70 10.77
C GLY A 115 -2.64 -2.29 9.66
N PHE A 116 -3.30 -3.41 9.96
CA PHE A 116 -4.19 -4.08 9.02
C PHE A 116 -5.13 -5.06 9.74
N SER A 117 -6.14 -5.50 9.01
CA SER A 117 -7.07 -6.58 9.35
C SER A 117 -7.14 -7.58 8.19
N GLY A 118 -7.69 -8.78 8.44
CA GLY A 118 -7.81 -9.83 7.42
C GLY A 118 -6.58 -10.73 7.35
N VAL A 119 -6.09 -11.00 6.14
CA VAL A 119 -5.02 -12.00 5.93
C VAL A 119 -3.67 -11.44 6.40
N TRP A 120 -2.96 -12.23 7.22
CA TRP A 120 -1.65 -11.84 7.77
C TRP A 120 -0.54 -11.75 6.73
N PHE A 121 -0.44 -12.75 5.86
CA PHE A 121 0.57 -12.82 4.81
C PHE A 121 -0.03 -12.35 3.48
N THR A 122 0.69 -11.47 2.80
CA THR A 122 0.24 -10.88 1.52
C THR A 122 0.92 -11.55 0.33
N TRP A 123 1.98 -12.33 0.60
CA TRP A 123 2.71 -13.12 -0.38
C TRP A 123 2.94 -14.55 0.12
N GLU A 124 2.82 -15.51 -0.79
CA GLU A 124 3.02 -16.93 -0.53
C GLU A 124 3.65 -17.63 -1.73
N ARG A 125 4.60 -18.53 -1.47
CA ARG A 125 5.24 -19.38 -2.48
C ARG A 125 5.47 -20.78 -1.94
N GLY A 126 5.23 -21.77 -2.79
CA GLY A 126 5.44 -23.18 -2.48
C GLY A 126 4.15 -23.83 -1.96
N ASN A 127 3.84 -25.00 -2.48
CA ASN A 127 2.56 -25.67 -2.23
C ASN A 127 2.68 -26.84 -1.24
N LEU A 128 3.90 -27.17 -0.80
CA LEU A 128 4.17 -28.20 0.19
C LEU A 128 4.60 -27.56 1.51
N PRO A 129 4.20 -28.08 2.68
CA PRO A 129 4.53 -27.51 3.98
C PRO A 129 6.03 -27.23 4.18
N GLU A 130 6.90 -28.10 3.65
CA GLU A 130 8.36 -28.00 3.78
C GLU A 130 8.96 -26.88 2.91
N THR A 131 8.25 -26.50 1.84
CA THR A 131 8.68 -25.49 0.86
C THR A 131 7.86 -24.21 0.93
N ASN A 132 6.84 -24.18 1.80
CA ASN A 132 5.91 -23.07 1.91
C ASN A 132 6.59 -21.89 2.61
N ILE A 133 6.65 -20.77 1.90
CA ILE A 133 7.20 -19.52 2.38
C ILE A 133 6.09 -18.48 2.28
N ARG A 134 5.83 -17.78 3.39
CA ARG A 134 4.83 -16.72 3.48
C ARG A 134 5.44 -15.46 4.07
N GLU A 135 5.08 -14.31 3.51
CA GLU A 135 5.61 -12.99 3.91
C GLU A 135 4.49 -11.92 3.89
N ARG A 136 4.56 -10.95 4.79
CA ARG A 136 3.76 -9.72 4.73
C ARG A 136 4.59 -8.62 4.04
N LEU A 137 4.41 -8.47 2.73
CA LEU A 137 5.16 -7.51 1.91
C LEU A 137 4.37 -6.24 1.60
N ASP A 138 3.04 -6.34 1.55
CA ASP A 138 2.15 -5.21 1.34
C ASP A 138 1.77 -4.56 2.68
N ARG A 139 1.75 -3.23 2.69
CA ARG A 139 1.40 -2.43 3.87
C ARG A 139 1.01 -1.01 3.48
N GLY A 140 0.26 -0.37 4.36
CA GLY A 140 0.06 1.08 4.38
C GLY A 140 0.91 1.70 5.48
N VAL A 141 1.53 2.82 5.17
CA VAL A 141 2.29 3.62 6.14
C VAL A 141 1.89 5.09 5.98
N ALA A 142 1.68 5.79 7.08
CA ALA A 142 1.19 7.16 7.05
C ALA A 142 1.90 8.06 8.05
N ASN A 143 1.89 9.37 7.79
CA ASN A 143 2.42 10.35 8.73
C ASN A 143 1.35 10.81 9.73
N GLU A 144 1.78 11.45 10.82
CA GLU A 144 0.90 11.92 11.89
C GLU A 144 -0.22 12.85 11.38
N ARG A 145 0.08 13.67 10.37
CA ARG A 145 -0.92 14.57 9.74
C ARG A 145 -2.05 13.78 9.08
N TRP A 146 -1.75 12.67 8.42
CA TRP A 146 -2.77 11.81 7.82
C TRP A 146 -3.64 11.14 8.88
N PHE A 147 -3.05 10.63 9.97
CA PHE A 147 -3.81 10.07 11.09
C PHE A 147 -4.78 11.07 11.75
N LYS A 148 -4.44 12.36 11.74
CA LYS A 148 -5.35 13.42 12.24
C LYS A 148 -6.57 13.62 11.37
N LEU A 149 -6.44 13.42 10.05
CA LEU A 149 -7.57 13.48 9.12
C LEU A 149 -8.44 12.22 9.22
N PHE A 150 -7.81 11.06 9.40
CA PHE A 150 -8.49 9.75 9.39
C PHE A 150 -8.23 8.97 10.68
N PRO A 151 -8.78 9.40 11.83
CA PRO A 151 -8.53 8.74 13.13
C PRO A 151 -9.15 7.34 13.22
N LEU A 152 -10.15 7.04 12.39
CA LEU A 152 -10.85 5.75 12.32
C LEU A 152 -10.41 4.91 11.10
N ASN A 153 -9.23 5.19 10.56
CA ASN A 153 -8.71 4.44 9.41
C ASN A 153 -8.62 2.94 9.73
N THR A 154 -8.89 2.12 8.72
CA THR A 154 -8.56 0.70 8.76
C THR A 154 -7.96 0.27 7.42
N MET A 155 -7.07 -0.71 7.44
CA MET A 155 -6.58 -1.36 6.23
C MET A 155 -7.01 -2.81 6.27
N GLN A 156 -7.46 -3.34 5.15
CA GLN A 156 -7.87 -4.73 5.04
C GLN A 156 -7.09 -5.44 3.94
N HIS A 157 -6.37 -6.49 4.31
CA HIS A 157 -5.75 -7.39 3.35
C HIS A 157 -6.80 -8.37 2.81
N LEU A 158 -7.05 -8.32 1.50
CA LEU A 158 -7.99 -9.20 0.83
C LEU A 158 -7.33 -10.54 0.43
N PRO A 159 -8.06 -11.66 0.48
CA PRO A 159 -7.54 -12.95 0.03
C PRO A 159 -7.26 -13.01 -1.47
N TYR A 160 -6.03 -13.38 -1.82
CA TYR A 160 -5.64 -14.20 -2.98
C TYR A 160 -5.98 -13.80 -4.42
N LEU A 161 -6.32 -12.56 -4.76
CA LEU A 161 -6.60 -12.27 -6.18
C LEU A 161 -6.01 -11.02 -6.80
N LEU A 162 -5.41 -10.08 -6.06
CA LEU A 162 -4.94 -8.84 -6.69
C LEU A 162 -3.67 -8.33 -6.07
N GLN A 163 -2.61 -8.28 -6.88
CA GLN A 163 -1.53 -7.31 -6.71
C GLN A 163 -2.20 -5.95 -6.58
N THR A 164 -2.18 -5.42 -5.36
CA THR A 164 -2.54 -4.05 -4.98
C THR A 164 -3.95 -3.61 -5.43
N ILE A 165 -4.99 -3.99 -4.66
CA ILE A 165 -6.11 -3.06 -4.47
C ILE A 165 -5.80 -2.23 -3.23
N VAL A 166 -5.70 -0.93 -3.44
CA VAL A 166 -5.76 0.09 -2.39
C VAL A 166 -7.23 0.42 -2.18
N LEU A 167 -7.74 0.09 -0.99
CA LEU A 167 -9.11 0.35 -0.58
C LEU A 167 -9.12 1.68 0.20
N PHE A 168 -9.77 2.70 -0.33
CA PHE A 168 -10.22 3.84 0.48
C PHE A 168 -11.71 3.68 0.80
N PHE A 169 -12.09 4.08 2.02
CA PHE A 169 -13.45 4.02 2.57
C PHE A 169 -14.46 4.81 1.72
#